data_AF-A0A7J7ZRH1-F1
#
_entry.id   AF-A0A7J7ZRH1-F1
#
_cell.length_a   1.000
_cell.length_b   1.000
_cell.length_c   1.000
_cell.angle_alpha   90.00
_cell.angle_beta   90.00
_cell.angle_gamma   90.00
#
_symmetry.space_group_name_H-M   'P 1'
#
loop_
_entity.id
_entity.type
_entity.pdbx_description
1 polymer ?
#
loop_
_entity_poly.entity_id
_entity_poly.type
_entity_poly.pdbx_seq_one_letter_code
_entity_poly.pdbx_strand_id
1 'polypeptide(L)'
;MSKRKAPQETLNGGITDMLTELANFEKNVNQAIHKYNAYRKAASVIAKYPHKIKSGAEAKKLPGVGTKIAEKIDEFLATGKLRKLEKIRQDDTSSSINFLTRVTGIGPSAARKFVDEGIKTLEDLRKNEDKLNHHQRIGLK
;
A
#
# COMPACT_ATOMS: atom_id res chain seq x y z
N MET A 1 9.74 6.08 21.13
CA MET A 1 8.85 4.89 21.20
C MET A 1 7.46 5.27 20.69
N SER A 2 7.16 5.07 19.40
CA SER A 2 5.85 5.45 18.82
C SER A 2 4.79 4.43 19.26
N LYS A 3 3.93 4.82 20.21
CA LYS A 3 2.82 3.99 20.73
C LYS A 3 1.89 3.61 19.57
N ARG A 4 1.92 2.35 19.12
CA ARG A 4 0.90 1.80 18.22
C ARG A 4 -0.31 1.44 19.08
N LYS A 5 -1.33 2.30 19.05
CA LYS A 5 -2.66 2.02 19.62
C LYS A 5 -3.30 0.91 18.76
N ALA A 6 -4.00 -0.03 19.40
CA ALA A 6 -4.72 -1.15 18.76
C ALA A 6 -5.54 -0.70 17.54
N PRO A 7 -5.82 -1.58 16.55
CA PRO A 7 -6.70 -1.25 15.43
C PRO A 7 -8.10 -1.02 15.99
N GLN A 8 -8.39 0.24 16.29
CA GLN A 8 -9.74 0.68 16.63
C GLN A 8 -10.54 0.49 15.35
N GLU A 9 -11.58 -0.36 15.38
CA GLU A 9 -12.44 -0.59 14.23
C GLU A 9 -13.07 0.76 13.85
N THR A 10 -12.47 1.42 12.86
CA THR A 10 -12.83 2.79 12.52
C THR A 10 -14.10 2.74 11.68
N LEU A 11 -15.01 3.69 11.90
CA LEU A 11 -16.23 3.86 11.10
C LEU A 11 -15.94 3.98 9.58
N ASN A 12 -14.69 4.32 9.24
CA ASN A 12 -14.19 4.53 7.89
C ASN A 12 -13.17 3.45 7.46
N GLY A 13 -13.18 2.27 8.07
CA GLY A 13 -12.19 1.21 7.87
C GLY A 13 -11.92 0.88 6.39
N GLY A 14 -12.98 0.69 5.60
CA GLY A 14 -12.83 0.42 4.17
C GLY A 14 -12.08 1.51 3.39
N ILE A 15 -12.32 2.79 3.72
CA ILE A 15 -11.61 3.92 3.10
C ILE A 15 -10.14 3.93 3.56
N THR A 16 -9.89 3.70 4.85
CA THR A 16 -8.52 3.69 5.38
C THR A 16 -7.69 2.56 4.80
N ASP A 17 -8.30 1.39 4.60
CA ASP A 17 -7.63 0.22 4.03
C ASP A 17 -7.31 0.46 2.55
N MET A 18 -8.29 0.95 1.79
CA MET A 18 -8.11 1.34 0.39
C MET A 18 -6.97 2.34 0.22
N LEU A 19 -6.94 3.40 1.04
CA LEU A 19 -5.88 4.41 0.98
C LEU A 19 -4.52 3.85 1.41
N THR A 20 -4.49 2.95 2.39
CA THR A 20 -3.25 2.32 2.87
C THR A 20 -2.67 1.37 1.81
N GLU A 21 -3.52 0.58 1.15
CA GLU A 21 -3.12 -0.29 0.04
C GLU A 21 -2.57 0.55 -1.12
N LEU A 22 -3.26 1.61 -1.49
CA LEU A 22 -2.81 2.53 -2.54
C LEU A 22 -1.49 3.23 -2.16
N ALA A 23 -1.31 3.61 -0.90
CA ALA A 23 -0.05 4.16 -0.42
C ALA A 23 1.09 3.16 -0.63
N ASN A 24 0.91 1.93 -0.17
CA ASN A 24 1.93 0.88 -0.27
C ASN A 24 2.28 0.60 -1.73
N PHE A 25 1.28 0.54 -2.62
CA PHE A 25 1.53 0.41 -4.05
C PHE A 25 2.38 1.56 -4.60
N GLU A 26 2.04 2.81 -4.31
CA GLU A 26 2.79 3.96 -4.82
C GLU A 26 4.23 3.98 -4.30
N LYS A 27 4.46 3.46 -3.08
CA LYS A 27 5.80 3.27 -2.53
C LYS A 27 6.56 2.11 -3.20
N ASN A 28 5.91 0.96 -3.33
CA ASN A 28 6.56 -0.29 -3.74
C ASN A 28 6.74 -0.41 -5.24
N VAL A 29 5.77 0.07 -6.01
CA VAL A 29 5.79 -0.02 -7.47
C VAL A 29 6.25 1.31 -8.07
N ASN A 30 5.63 2.43 -7.72
CA ASN A 30 6.01 3.72 -8.34
C ASN A 30 7.20 4.40 -7.66
N GLN A 31 7.72 3.87 -6.54
CA GLN A 31 8.78 4.48 -5.73
C GLN A 31 8.48 5.95 -5.34
N ALA A 32 7.19 6.32 -5.33
CA ALA A 32 6.71 7.67 -5.12
C ALA A 32 6.44 7.93 -3.63
N ILE A 33 7.52 8.16 -2.87
CA ILE A 33 7.46 8.37 -1.41
C ILE A 33 6.54 9.54 -1.02
N HIS A 34 6.52 10.61 -1.82
CA HIS A 34 5.65 11.76 -1.59
C HIS A 34 4.15 11.38 -1.67
N LYS A 35 3.77 10.51 -2.61
CA LYS A 35 2.39 10.00 -2.73
C LYS A 35 2.07 9.05 -1.57
N TYR A 36 2.98 8.15 -1.22
CA TYR A 36 2.85 7.29 -0.06
C TYR A 36 2.54 8.09 1.21
N ASN A 37 3.31 9.15 1.48
CA ASN A 37 3.11 10.00 2.65
C ASN A 37 1.76 10.72 2.61
N ALA A 38 1.32 11.21 1.44
CA ALA A 38 0.02 11.85 1.28
C ALA A 38 -1.14 10.88 1.60
N TYR A 39 -1.14 9.69 0.99
CA TYR A 39 -2.19 8.69 1.22
C TYR A 39 -2.18 8.17 2.67
N ARG A 40 -1.00 7.93 3.25
CA ARG A 40 -0.88 7.51 4.66
C ARG A 40 -1.39 8.58 5.62
N LYS A 41 -1.10 9.86 5.35
CA LYS A 41 -1.60 10.99 6.14
C LYS A 41 -3.13 11.05 6.06
N ALA A 42 -3.69 10.96 4.85
CA ALA A 42 -5.14 10.92 4.64
C ALA A 42 -5.79 9.74 5.38
N ALA A 43 -5.26 8.52 5.23
CA ALA A 43 -5.74 7.34 5.94
C ALA A 43 -5.71 7.53 7.47
N SER A 44 -4.62 8.09 8.01
CA SER A 44 -4.52 8.34 9.46
C SER A 44 -5.51 9.39 9.96
N VAL A 45 -5.86 10.38 9.15
CA VAL A 45 -6.82 11.42 9.55
C VAL A 45 -8.25 10.87 9.49
N ILE A 46 -8.56 10.13 8.43
CA ILE A 46 -9.87 9.47 8.24
C ILE A 46 -10.12 8.40 9.31
N ALA A 47 -9.08 7.65 9.70
CA ALA A 47 -9.15 6.68 10.79
C ALA A 47 -9.53 7.31 12.15
N LYS A 48 -9.11 8.56 12.38
CA LYS A 48 -9.40 9.31 13.62
C LYS A 48 -10.69 10.10 13.54
N TYR A 49 -11.32 10.19 12.37
CA TYR A 49 -12.51 11.00 12.17
C TYR A 49 -13.70 10.29 12.85
N PRO A 50 -14.44 10.98 13.76
CA PRO A 50 -15.46 10.35 14.61
C PRO A 50 -16.76 10.01 13.87
N HIS A 51 -16.92 10.43 12.62
CA HIS A 51 -18.11 10.19 11.82
C HIS A 51 -17.78 9.37 10.56
N LYS A 52 -18.81 8.73 10.00
CA LYS A 52 -18.67 8.02 8.72
C LYS A 52 -18.67 9.02 7.58
N ILE A 53 -17.62 9.01 6.76
CA ILE A 53 -17.50 9.86 5.57
C ILE A 53 -18.50 9.38 4.52
N LYS A 54 -19.37 10.28 4.07
CA LYS A 54 -20.40 9.96 3.07
C LYS A 54 -20.08 10.47 1.67
N SER A 55 -19.09 11.34 1.52
CA SER A 55 -18.69 11.89 0.23
C SER A 55 -17.21 12.27 0.19
N GLY A 56 -16.63 12.31 -1.00
CA GLY A 56 -15.29 12.86 -1.20
C GLY A 56 -15.19 14.33 -0.76
N ALA A 57 -16.25 15.12 -0.90
CA ALA A 57 -16.30 16.52 -0.48
C ALA A 57 -16.14 16.68 1.04
N GLU A 58 -16.75 15.80 1.83
CA GLU A 58 -16.55 15.77 3.29
C GLU A 58 -15.11 15.40 3.63
N ALA A 59 -14.55 14.38 2.96
CA ALA A 59 -13.17 14.00 3.15
C ALA A 59 -12.19 15.13 2.82
N LYS A 60 -12.45 15.92 1.77
CA LYS A 60 -11.60 17.06 1.34
C LYS A 60 -11.48 18.16 2.40
N LYS A 61 -12.45 18.29 3.31
CA LYS A 61 -12.37 19.24 4.44
C LYS A 61 -11.32 18.82 5.47
N LEU A 62 -10.90 17.55 5.46
CA LEU A 62 -9.94 17.02 6.41
C LEU A 62 -8.50 17.40 6.01
N PRO A 63 -7.63 17.73 6.99
CA PRO A 63 -6.26 18.12 6.71
C PRO A 63 -5.47 16.96 6.09
N GLY A 64 -4.85 17.20 4.93
CA GLY A 64 -4.08 16.19 4.21
C GLY A 64 -4.88 15.38 3.18
N VAL A 65 -6.18 15.66 3.00
CA VAL A 65 -6.99 15.11 1.91
C VAL A 65 -7.12 16.15 0.79
N GLY A 66 -6.38 15.94 -0.30
CA GLY A 66 -6.50 16.78 -1.50
C GLY A 66 -7.62 16.33 -2.45
N THR A 67 -7.92 17.13 -3.47
CA THR A 67 -8.95 16.85 -4.49
C THR A 67 -8.81 15.44 -5.10
N LYS A 68 -7.60 15.02 -5.50
CA LYS A 68 -7.36 13.69 -6.07
C LYS A 68 -7.61 12.53 -5.11
N ILE A 69 -7.50 12.76 -3.80
CA ILE A 69 -7.78 11.75 -2.77
C ILE A 69 -9.29 11.70 -2.55
N ALA A 70 -9.92 12.87 -2.44
CA ALA A 70 -11.36 13.00 -2.33
C ALA A 70 -12.11 12.31 -3.48
N GLU A 71 -11.68 12.49 -4.74
CA GLU A 71 -12.24 11.81 -5.90
C GLU A 71 -12.18 10.28 -5.79
N LYS A 72 -11.07 9.74 -5.27
CA LYS A 72 -10.91 8.28 -5.09
C LYS A 72 -11.79 7.75 -3.96
N ILE A 73 -11.98 8.54 -2.91
CA ILE A 73 -12.89 8.21 -1.82
C ILE A 73 -14.32 8.19 -2.37
N ASP A 74 -14.67 9.15 -3.22
CA ASP A 74 -15.99 9.23 -3.86
C ASP A 74 -16.25 8.03 -4.78
N GLU A 75 -15.27 7.66 -5.62
CA GLU A 75 -15.31 6.46 -6.46
C GLU A 75 -15.51 5.19 -5.61
N PHE A 76 -14.76 5.08 -4.51
CA PHE A 76 -14.86 3.94 -3.59
C PHE A 76 -16.20 3.90 -2.87
N LEU A 77 -16.76 5.04 -2.47
CA LEU A 77 -18.08 5.11 -1.84
C LEU A 77 -19.21 4.77 -2.82
N ALA A 78 -19.08 5.17 -4.08
CA ALA A 78 -20.07 4.91 -5.12
C ALA A 78 -20.04 3.45 -5.61
N THR A 79 -18.86 2.85 -5.76
CA THR A 79 -18.69 1.53 -6.40
C THR A 79 -18.26 0.42 -5.44
N GLY A 80 -17.88 0.77 -4.20
CA GLY A 80 -17.28 -0.16 -3.23
C GLY A 80 -15.86 -0.59 -3.57
N LYS A 81 -15.29 -0.12 -4.69
CA LYS A 81 -13.99 -0.53 -5.22
C LYS A 81 -13.25 0.67 -5.80
N LEU A 82 -11.94 0.55 -6.00
CA LEU A 82 -11.16 1.55 -6.73
C LEU A 82 -10.63 0.91 -8.00
N ARG A 83 -11.04 1.40 -9.18
CA ARG A 83 -10.62 0.83 -10.47
C ARG A 83 -9.10 0.75 -10.59
N LYS A 84 -8.40 1.74 -10.04
CA LYS A 84 -6.93 1.74 -10.01
C LYS A 84 -6.38 0.57 -9.21
N LEU A 85 -6.93 0.27 -8.02
CA LEU A 85 -6.49 -0.87 -7.22
C LEU A 85 -6.85 -2.20 -7.89
N GLU A 86 -8.01 -2.31 -8.53
CA GLU A 86 -8.37 -3.53 -9.25
C GLU A 86 -7.38 -3.83 -10.38
N LYS A 87 -6.98 -2.81 -11.16
CA LYS A 87 -5.92 -2.96 -12.18
C LYS A 87 -4.58 -3.36 -11.57
N ILE A 88 -4.22 -2.78 -10.43
CA ILE A 88 -2.99 -3.11 -9.71
C ILE A 88 -3.00 -4.56 -9.21
N ARG A 89 -4.15 -5.03 -8.71
CA ARG A 89 -4.33 -6.40 -8.23
C ARG A 89 -4.30 -7.42 -9.36
N GLN A 90 -4.71 -7.04 -10.56
CA GLN A 90 -4.63 -7.86 -11.76
C GLN A 90 -3.23 -7.89 -12.38
N ASP A 91 -2.36 -6.96 -12.04
CA ASP A 91 -0.98 -6.91 -12.56
C ASP A 91 -0.07 -7.82 -11.73
N ASP A 92 0.30 -8.97 -12.32
CA ASP A 92 1.19 -9.96 -11.70
C ASP A 92 2.51 -9.35 -11.22
N THR A 93 3.07 -8.40 -11.98
CA THR A 93 4.32 -7.70 -11.63
C THR A 93 4.17 -6.95 -10.31
N SER A 94 3.06 -6.22 -10.17
CA SER A 94 2.75 -5.44 -8.97
C SER A 94 2.47 -6.32 -7.76
N SER A 95 1.80 -7.46 -7.97
CA SER A 95 1.57 -8.48 -6.94
C SER A 95 2.89 -9.08 -6.44
N SER A 96 3.76 -9.52 -7.35
CA SER A 96 5.07 -10.06 -7.01
C SER A 96 5.95 -9.05 -6.29
N ILE A 97 6.02 -7.79 -6.74
CA ILE A 97 6.78 -6.74 -6.04
C ILE A 97 6.27 -6.57 -4.60
N ASN A 98 4.95 -6.47 -4.41
CA ASN A 98 4.36 -6.36 -3.07
C ASN A 98 4.60 -7.59 -2.20
N PHE A 99 4.71 -8.77 -2.80
CA PHE A 99 4.99 -10.01 -2.07
C PHE A 99 6.45 -10.09 -1.63
N LEU A 100 7.39 -9.85 -2.55
CA LEU A 100 8.83 -9.91 -2.28
C LEU A 100 9.25 -8.82 -1.28
N THR A 101 8.64 -7.64 -1.31
CA THR A 101 8.92 -6.55 -0.34
C THR A 101 8.50 -6.86 1.10
N ARG A 102 7.80 -7.97 1.36
CA ARG A 102 7.51 -8.44 2.72
C ARG A 102 8.73 -9.08 3.39
N VAL A 103 9.68 -9.57 2.60
CA VAL A 103 10.93 -10.17 3.09
C VAL A 103 11.83 -9.05 3.61
N THR A 104 12.33 -9.19 4.83
CA THR A 104 13.25 -8.19 5.40
C THR A 104 14.53 -8.11 4.55
N GLY A 105 14.98 -6.89 4.28
CA GLY A 105 16.09 -6.62 3.36
C GLY A 105 15.72 -6.55 1.88
N ILE A 106 14.48 -6.86 1.48
CA ILE A 106 14.00 -6.67 0.11
C ILE A 106 13.16 -5.39 0.03
N GLY A 107 13.78 -4.34 -0.50
CA GLY A 107 13.09 -3.09 -0.81
C GLY A 107 12.42 -3.10 -2.19
N PRO A 108 11.59 -2.08 -2.51
CA PRO A 108 10.93 -1.89 -3.81
C PRO A 108 11.85 -2.09 -5.03
N SER A 109 13.06 -1.51 -4.96
CA SER A 109 14.04 -1.58 -6.04
C SER A 109 14.57 -3.00 -6.25
N ALA A 110 14.84 -3.72 -5.16
CA ALA A 110 15.33 -5.10 -5.22
C ALA A 110 14.22 -6.05 -5.69
N ALA A 111 13.00 -5.87 -5.16
CA ALA A 111 11.84 -6.64 -5.59
C ALA A 111 11.57 -6.49 -7.09
N ARG A 112 11.65 -5.27 -7.65
CA ARG A 112 11.50 -5.07 -9.09
C ARG A 112 12.58 -5.81 -9.89
N LYS A 113 13.85 -5.72 -9.48
CA LYS A 113 14.94 -6.46 -10.13
C LYS A 113 14.70 -7.98 -10.13
N PHE A 114 14.27 -8.53 -9.01
CA PHE A 114 13.93 -9.96 -8.92
C PHE A 114 12.80 -10.33 -9.87
N VAL A 115 11.74 -9.52 -9.95
CA VAL A 115 10.63 -9.77 -10.89
C VAL A 115 11.08 -9.68 -12.36
N ASP A 116 11.95 -8.72 -12.69
CA ASP A 116 12.54 -8.59 -14.03
C ASP A 116 13.43 -9.79 -14.38
N GLU A 117 14.06 -10.42 -13.39
CA GLU A 117 14.82 -11.67 -13.51
C GLU A 117 13.92 -12.93 -13.49
N GLY A 118 12.59 -12.77 -13.44
CA GLY A 118 11.63 -13.87 -13.42
C GLY A 118 11.34 -14.46 -12.03
N ILE A 119 11.96 -13.94 -10.97
CA ILE A 119 11.74 -14.36 -9.58
C ILE A 119 10.47 -13.67 -9.07
N LYS A 120 9.37 -14.41 -9.01
CA LYS A 120 8.04 -13.87 -8.69
C LYS A 120 7.49 -14.36 -7.35
N THR A 121 8.06 -15.42 -6.80
CA THR A 121 7.59 -16.08 -5.59
C THR A 121 8.68 -16.21 -4.52
N LEU A 122 8.30 -16.54 -3.29
CA LEU A 122 9.24 -16.85 -2.21
C LEU A 122 10.02 -18.13 -2.50
N GLU A 123 9.42 -19.08 -3.20
CA GLU A 123 10.11 -20.31 -3.62
C GLU A 123 11.20 -20.00 -4.64
N ASP A 124 10.95 -19.09 -5.57
CA ASP A 124 11.96 -18.64 -6.52
C ASP A 124 13.11 -17.94 -5.79
N LEU A 125 12.82 -17.12 -4.77
CA LEU A 125 13.86 -16.53 -3.92
C LEU A 125 14.68 -17.60 -3.19
N ARG A 126 14.05 -18.67 -2.68
CA ARG A 126 14.73 -19.80 -2.02
C ARG A 126 15.60 -20.61 -2.99
N LYS A 127 15.17 -20.75 -4.24
CA LYS A 127 15.96 -21.42 -5.28
C LYS A 127 17.15 -20.57 -5.75
N ASN A 128 17.06 -19.25 -5.60
CA ASN A 128 18.08 -18.29 -6.01
C ASN A 128 18.74 -17.60 -4.78
N GLU A 129 19.01 -18.36 -3.71
CA GLU A 129 19.63 -17.83 -2.49
C GLU A 129 21.02 -17.21 -2.74
N ASP A 130 21.72 -17.67 -3.78
CA ASP A 130 23.00 -17.14 -4.24
C ASP A 130 22.91 -15.63 -4.58
N LYS A 131 21.76 -15.18 -5.11
CA LYS A 131 21.51 -13.78 -5.45
C LYS A 131 21.12 -12.91 -4.25
N LEU A 132 20.85 -13.52 -3.10
CA LEU A 132 20.42 -12.82 -1.88
C LEU A 132 21.61 -12.41 -1.02
N ASN A 133 21.55 -11.18 -0.48
CA ASN A 133 22.50 -10.74 0.53
C ASN A 133 22.18 -11.36 1.90
N HIS A 134 23.12 -11.32 2.85
CA HIS A 134 23.02 -11.89 4.20
C HIS A 134 21.70 -11.52 4.90
N HIS A 135 21.31 -10.25 4.89
CA HIS A 135 20.06 -9.79 5.51
C HIS A 135 18.80 -10.34 4.82
N GLN A 136 18.83 -10.52 3.49
CA GLN A 136 17.71 -11.06 2.72
C GLN A 136 17.55 -12.56 2.96
N ARG A 137 18.67 -13.30 3.08
CA ARG A 137 18.67 -14.73 3.44
C ARG A 137 18.09 -14.94 4.85
N ILE A 138 18.47 -14.09 5.81
CA ILE A 138 17.90 -14.13 7.16
C ILE A 138 16.39 -13.86 7.11
N GLY A 139 15.95 -12.91 6.27
CA GLY A 139 14.54 -12.59 6.13
C GLY A 139 13.66 -13.62 5.45
N LEU A 140 14.28 -14.60 4.79
CA LEU A 140 13.61 -15.68 4.06
C LEU A 140 13.37 -16.93 4.93
N LYS A 141 14.06 -17.01 6.09
CA LYS A 141 13.95 -18.08 7.08
C LYS A 141 12.71 -17.97 7.93
#